data_AF-G4YSF1-F1
#
_entry.id   AF-G4YSF1-F1
#
_cell.length_a   1.000
_cell.length_b   1.000
_cell.length_c   1.000
_cell.angle_alpha   90.00
_cell.angle_beta   90.00
_cell.angle_gamma   90.00
#
_symmetry.space_group_name_H-M   'P 1'
#
loop_
_entity.id
_entity.type
_entity.pdbx_description
1 polymer ?
#
loop_
_entity_poly.entity_id
_entity_poly.type
_entity_poly.pdbx_seq_one_letter_code
_entity_poly.pdbx_strand_id
1 'polypeptide(L)'
;WLSEHDLDKNAAQLGSFAVYLWRFGMNMAGQGNSYSTICAFGAVRWYHRYNLGYDPGVNASHALLLRGIRRFTNPVSKQHPLSPKLLRRASTMLDFQQARNMLAWGGMLLAYFFLLRRSEYLFIGRRHHDYILRLGDICSLDNQNQRATPRKATRVGIRLCGAKNNQFGREELRYHQKSGDSVLCPVRAARWILKAAAVFGTHLDQPALSTGQ
;
A
#
# COMPACT_ATOMS: atom_id res chain seq x y z
N TRP A 1 -23.27 -20.04 13.31
CA TRP A 1 -22.63 -19.32 14.44
C TRP A 1 -23.45 -18.08 14.82
N LEU A 2 -23.87 -17.26 13.86
CA LEU A 2 -24.86 -16.18 14.03
C LEU A 2 -26.17 -16.57 13.31
N SER A 3 -27.34 -16.20 13.83
CA SER A 3 -28.64 -16.52 13.22
C SER A 3 -29.18 -15.35 12.39
N GLU A 4 -30.16 -15.58 11.52
CA GLU A 4 -30.84 -14.50 10.80
C GLU A 4 -31.86 -13.76 11.68
N HIS A 5 -32.48 -14.46 12.64
CA HIS A 5 -33.68 -13.99 13.33
C HIS A 5 -33.43 -13.48 14.77
N ASP A 6 -32.22 -13.60 15.31
CA ASP A 6 -31.92 -13.24 16.71
C ASP A 6 -30.80 -12.20 16.80
N LEU A 7 -31.19 -10.93 16.59
CA LEU A 7 -30.27 -9.79 16.57
C LEU A 7 -29.56 -9.56 17.90
N ASP A 8 -30.24 -9.78 19.02
CA ASP A 8 -29.68 -9.49 20.35
C ASP A 8 -28.64 -10.53 20.74
N LYS A 9 -28.91 -11.82 20.47
CA LYS A 9 -27.92 -12.88 20.67
C LYS A 9 -26.72 -12.70 19.74
N ASN A 10 -26.96 -12.32 18.48
CA ASN A 10 -25.88 -12.01 17.54
C ASN A 10 -25.00 -10.86 18.05
N ALA A 11 -25.61 -9.77 18.53
CA ALA A 11 -24.90 -8.62 19.07
C ALA A 11 -24.07 -8.97 20.30
N ALA A 12 -24.60 -9.77 21.22
CA ALA A 12 -23.89 -10.24 22.41
C ALA A 12 -22.69 -11.13 22.04
N GLN A 13 -22.87 -12.03 21.07
CA GLN A 13 -21.82 -12.95 20.62
C GLN A 13 -20.71 -12.22 19.86
N LEU A 14 -21.07 -11.31 18.96
CA LEU A 14 -20.13 -10.42 18.27
C LEU A 14 -19.38 -9.52 19.26
N GLY A 15 -20.07 -8.99 20.27
CA GLY A 15 -19.46 -8.20 21.33
C GLY A 15 -18.47 -9.00 22.17
N SER A 16 -18.83 -10.22 22.57
CA SER A 16 -17.93 -11.11 23.32
C SER A 16 -16.68 -11.46 22.50
N PHE A 17 -16.87 -11.75 21.22
CA PHE A 17 -15.77 -11.99 20.29
C PHE A 17 -14.87 -10.75 20.11
N ALA A 18 -15.47 -9.55 20.05
CA ALA A 18 -14.73 -8.28 20.02
C ALA A 18 -13.85 -8.07 21.25
N VAL A 19 -14.39 -8.31 22.45
CA VAL A 19 -13.63 -8.20 23.70
C VAL A 19 -12.51 -9.22 23.76
N TYR A 20 -12.78 -10.46 23.36
CA TYR A 20 -11.78 -11.52 23.33
C TYR A 20 -10.60 -11.13 22.42
N LEU A 21 -10.89 -10.72 21.19
CA LEU A 21 -9.87 -10.28 20.23
C LEU A 21 -9.15 -9.02 20.69
N TRP A 22 -9.81 -8.12 21.41
CA TRP A 22 -9.18 -6.92 21.94
C TRP A 22 -8.21 -7.23 23.08
N ARG A 23 -8.51 -8.22 23.93
CA ARG A 23 -7.71 -8.52 25.12
C ARG A 23 -6.59 -9.53 24.85
N PHE A 24 -6.86 -10.54 24.03
CA PHE A 24 -5.96 -11.68 23.81
C PHE A 24 -5.48 -11.80 22.35
N GLY A 25 -6.18 -11.17 21.41
CA GLY A 25 -5.87 -11.30 19.98
C GLY A 25 -6.03 -12.72 19.45
N MET A 26 -5.43 -12.97 18.27
CA MET A 26 -5.25 -14.30 17.66
C MET A 26 -3.84 -14.43 17.07
N ASN A 27 -2.88 -13.77 17.70
CA ASN A 27 -1.47 -13.87 17.33
C ASN A 27 -0.75 -14.85 18.26
N MET A 28 0.40 -15.35 17.82
CA MET A 28 1.22 -16.30 18.58
C MET A 28 1.71 -15.75 19.92
N ALA A 29 1.66 -14.42 20.11
CA ALA A 29 2.07 -13.75 21.34
C ALA A 29 0.92 -13.59 22.36
N GLY A 30 -0.31 -13.99 22.03
CA GLY A 30 -1.48 -13.82 22.90
C GLY A 30 -1.79 -12.36 23.23
N GLN A 31 -1.37 -11.42 22.37
CA GLN A 31 -1.51 -9.99 22.60
C GLN A 31 -2.78 -9.43 21.95
N GLY A 32 -3.51 -8.62 22.70
CA GLY A 32 -4.69 -7.91 22.24
C GLY A 32 -4.53 -7.11 20.95
N ASN A 33 -5.58 -7.08 20.12
CA ASN A 33 -5.61 -6.31 18.89
C ASN A 33 -5.95 -4.83 19.11
N SER A 34 -5.47 -3.95 18.21
CA SER A 34 -5.83 -2.53 18.22
C SER A 34 -7.30 -2.30 17.86
N TYR A 35 -7.86 -1.17 18.31
CA TYR A 35 -9.24 -0.78 18.05
C TYR A 35 -9.58 -0.78 16.54
N SER A 36 -8.65 -0.36 15.68
CA SER A 36 -8.87 -0.39 14.22
C SER A 36 -9.07 -1.81 13.67
N THR A 37 -8.37 -2.79 14.24
CA THR A 37 -8.51 -4.20 13.87
C THR A 37 -9.82 -4.78 14.38
N ILE A 38 -10.22 -4.41 15.61
CA ILE A 38 -11.53 -4.74 16.16
C ILE A 38 -12.64 -4.15 15.28
N CYS A 39 -12.55 -2.89 14.85
CA CYS A 39 -13.52 -2.30 13.95
C CYS A 39 -13.64 -2.98 12.57
N ALA A 40 -12.67 -3.82 12.17
CA ALA A 40 -12.75 -4.60 10.95
C ALA A 40 -13.80 -5.74 11.01
N PHE A 41 -14.57 -5.89 12.10
CA PHE A 41 -15.75 -6.76 12.18
C PHE A 41 -16.79 -6.55 11.07
N GLY A 42 -16.73 -5.42 10.35
CA GLY A 42 -17.45 -5.26 9.09
C GLY A 42 -17.23 -6.43 8.11
N ALA A 43 -16.09 -7.12 8.18
CA ALA A 43 -15.82 -8.31 7.36
C ALA A 43 -16.71 -9.52 7.70
N VAL A 44 -17.05 -9.73 8.98
CA VAL A 44 -17.96 -10.82 9.39
C VAL A 44 -19.37 -10.54 8.86
N ARG A 45 -19.85 -9.30 9.03
CA ARG A 45 -21.15 -8.88 8.50
C ARG A 45 -21.18 -8.91 6.97
N TRP A 46 -20.11 -8.47 6.32
CA TRP A 46 -19.95 -8.56 4.87
C TRP A 46 -20.02 -10.01 4.39
N TYR A 47 -19.32 -10.94 5.07
CA TYR A 47 -19.32 -12.35 4.71
C TYR A 47 -20.75 -12.92 4.78
N HIS A 48 -21.48 -12.67 5.86
CA HIS A 48 -22.88 -13.10 5.99
C HIS A 48 -23.77 -12.49 4.91
N ARG A 49 -23.64 -11.18 4.66
CA ARG A 49 -24.47 -10.50 3.65
C ARG A 49 -24.21 -11.03 2.24
N TYR A 50 -22.95 -11.31 1.91
CA TYR A 50 -22.56 -11.71 0.56
C TYR A 50 -22.71 -13.23 0.31
N ASN A 51 -22.34 -14.07 1.28
CA ASN A 51 -22.32 -15.52 1.09
C ASN A 51 -23.59 -16.21 1.63
N LEU A 52 -24.28 -15.60 2.60
CA LEU A 52 -25.43 -16.21 3.28
C LEU A 52 -26.73 -15.43 3.10
N GLY A 53 -26.70 -14.27 2.43
CA GLY A 53 -27.89 -13.50 2.06
C GLY A 53 -28.53 -12.67 3.18
N TYR A 54 -27.96 -12.64 4.39
CA TYR A 54 -28.49 -11.87 5.51
C TYR A 54 -27.41 -11.07 6.25
N ASP A 55 -27.80 -9.98 6.92
CA ASP A 55 -26.92 -9.26 7.84
C ASP A 55 -27.27 -9.67 9.28
N PRO A 56 -26.33 -10.23 10.06
CA PRO A 56 -26.59 -10.62 11.44
C PRO A 56 -26.92 -9.42 12.34
N GLY A 57 -26.72 -8.19 11.85
CA GLY A 57 -27.11 -6.94 12.49
C GLY A 57 -26.26 -6.61 13.72
N VAL A 58 -26.34 -5.35 14.15
CA VAL A 58 -25.77 -4.87 15.42
C VAL A 58 -26.74 -3.87 16.02
N ASN A 59 -26.91 -3.91 17.34
CA ASN A 59 -27.76 -2.99 18.09
C ASN A 59 -26.91 -1.91 18.82
N ALA A 60 -27.56 -1.02 19.57
CA ALA A 60 -26.90 0.08 20.28
C ALA A 60 -25.84 -0.39 21.28
N SER A 61 -26.01 -1.58 21.89
CA SER A 61 -25.05 -2.13 22.86
C SER A 61 -23.69 -2.41 22.22
N HIS A 62 -23.68 -2.87 20.96
CA HIS A 62 -22.45 -3.11 20.22
C HIS A 62 -21.70 -1.79 19.92
N ALA A 63 -22.42 -0.71 19.61
CA ALA A 63 -21.80 0.60 19.42
C ALA A 63 -21.21 1.16 20.72
N LEU A 64 -21.89 0.98 21.85
CA LEU A 64 -21.39 1.34 23.18
C LEU A 64 -20.13 0.55 23.54
N LEU A 65 -20.12 -0.76 23.28
CA LEU A 65 -18.96 -1.61 23.49
C LEU A 65 -17.74 -1.12 22.70
N LEU A 66 -17.90 -0.87 21.38
CA LEU A 66 -16.80 -0.38 20.55
C LEU A 66 -16.29 0.99 21.03
N ARG A 67 -17.18 1.90 21.47
CA ARG A 67 -16.76 3.17 22.10
C ARG A 67 -15.95 2.94 23.37
N GLY A 68 -16.35 1.97 24.20
CA GLY A 68 -15.60 1.53 25.38
C GLY A 68 -14.20 1.04 25.01
N ILE A 69 -14.10 0.08 24.08
CA ILE A 69 -12.82 -0.45 23.58
C ILE A 69 -11.94 0.70 23.06
N ARG A 70 -12.51 1.63 22.28
CA ARG A 70 -11.77 2.78 21.77
C ARG A 70 -11.18 3.63 22.88
N ARG A 71 -11.94 3.89 23.96
CA ARG A 71 -11.50 4.69 25.11
C ARG A 71 -10.37 4.01 25.87
N PHE A 72 -10.41 2.68 26.00
CA PHE A 72 -9.40 1.89 26.71
C PHE A 72 -8.23 1.44 25.84
N THR A 73 -8.27 1.69 24.53
CA THR A 73 -7.15 1.39 23.63
C THR A 73 -6.26 2.61 23.52
N ASN A 74 -4.95 2.42 23.72
CA ASN A 74 -3.98 3.48 23.47
C ASN A 74 -4.10 3.99 22.03
N PRO A 75 -4.02 5.31 21.79
CA PRO A 75 -4.07 5.84 20.44
C PRO A 75 -2.97 5.19 19.59
N VAL A 76 -3.33 4.77 18.38
CA VAL A 76 -2.35 4.23 17.44
C VAL A 76 -1.34 5.34 17.13
N SER A 77 -0.08 5.12 17.49
CA SER A 77 1.01 6.03 17.14
C SER A 77 1.15 6.06 15.62
N LYS A 78 0.62 7.12 14.99
CA LYS A 78 0.80 7.31 13.56
C LYS A 78 2.26 7.65 13.30
N GLN A 79 2.90 6.90 12.41
CA GLN A 79 4.20 7.29 11.90
C GLN A 79 4.11 8.67 11.25
N HIS A 80 5.14 9.48 11.44
CA HIS A 80 5.20 10.78 10.78
C HIS A 80 5.37 10.59 9.27
N PRO A 81 4.72 11.42 8.45
CA PRO A 81 4.89 11.33 7.01
C PRO A 81 6.36 11.57 6.65
N LEU A 82 6.83 10.87 5.61
CA LEU A 82 8.17 11.09 5.08
C LEU A 82 8.24 12.53 4.56
N SER A 83 9.17 13.34 5.08
CA SER A 83 9.32 14.74 4.66
C SER A 83 10.37 14.89 3.55
N PRO A 84 10.28 15.94 2.71
CA PRO A 84 11.33 16.27 1.74
C PRO A 84 12.72 16.42 2.39
N LYS A 85 12.78 16.95 3.63
CA LYS A 85 14.04 17.09 4.38
C LYS A 85 14.67 15.73 4.69
N LEU A 86 13.87 14.75 5.12
CA LEU A 86 14.35 13.39 5.37
C LEU A 86 14.82 12.71 4.08
N LEU A 87 14.10 12.88 2.97
CA LEU A 87 14.51 12.35 1.66
C LEU A 87 15.86 12.92 1.20
N ARG A 88 16.06 14.24 1.34
CA ARG A 88 17.35 14.86 1.03
C ARG A 88 18.48 14.34 1.92
N ARG A 89 18.21 14.11 3.20
CA ARG A 89 19.22 13.50 4.09
C ARG A 89 19.53 12.08 3.66
N ALA A 90 18.53 11.28 3.31
CA ALA A 90 18.72 9.92 2.82
C ALA A 90 19.55 9.89 1.53
N SER A 91 19.34 10.82 0.58
CA SER A 91 20.13 10.84 -0.65
C SER A 91 21.61 11.11 -0.42
N THR A 92 21.98 11.87 0.61
CA THR A 92 23.39 12.10 0.98
C THR A 92 24.09 10.86 1.54
N MET A 93 23.34 9.83 1.94
CA MET A 93 23.88 8.59 2.49
C MET A 93 24.02 7.48 1.44
N LEU A 94 23.60 7.72 0.20
CA LEU A 94 23.58 6.72 -0.87
C LEU A 94 24.73 6.96 -1.86
N ASP A 95 25.48 5.90 -2.16
CA ASP A 95 26.44 5.90 -3.26
C ASP A 95 25.72 5.54 -4.57
N PHE A 96 25.55 6.54 -5.44
CA PHE A 96 24.89 6.40 -6.73
C PHE A 96 25.75 5.74 -7.82
N GLN A 97 26.96 5.24 -7.51
CA GLN A 97 27.67 4.34 -8.42
C GLN A 97 27.10 2.92 -8.38
N GLN A 98 26.48 2.53 -7.26
CA GLN A 98 25.91 1.20 -7.08
C GLN A 98 24.49 1.15 -7.66
N ALA A 99 24.25 0.24 -8.62
CA ALA A 99 22.94 0.06 -9.24
C ALA A 99 21.83 -0.23 -8.21
N ARG A 100 22.15 -0.94 -7.12
CA ARG A 100 21.21 -1.22 -6.03
C ARG A 100 20.73 0.06 -5.33
N ASN A 101 21.63 1.00 -5.07
CA ASN A 101 21.31 2.28 -4.45
C ASN A 101 20.52 3.18 -5.41
N MET A 102 20.87 3.17 -6.70
CA MET A 102 20.06 3.85 -7.73
C MET A 102 18.62 3.31 -7.74
N LEU A 103 18.45 1.99 -7.71
CA LEU A 103 17.14 1.33 -7.71
C LEU A 103 16.35 1.67 -6.45
N ALA A 104 16.98 1.57 -5.28
CA ALA A 104 16.36 1.91 -3.99
C ALA A 104 15.92 3.38 -3.93
N TRP A 105 16.79 4.31 -4.37
CA TRP A 105 16.48 5.73 -4.41
C TRP A 105 15.38 6.06 -5.40
N GLY A 106 15.46 5.50 -6.62
CA GLY A 106 14.46 5.66 -7.65
C GLY A 106 13.09 5.15 -7.19
N GLY A 107 13.05 3.96 -6.58
CA GLY A 107 11.85 3.38 -5.99
C GLY A 107 11.25 4.22 -4.86
N MET A 108 12.09 4.69 -3.94
CA MET A 108 11.65 5.54 -2.82
C MET A 108 11.04 6.86 -3.30
N LEU A 109 11.68 7.53 -4.27
CA LEU A 109 11.14 8.76 -4.85
C LEU A 109 9.87 8.50 -5.64
N LEU A 110 9.81 7.43 -6.44
CA LEU A 110 8.62 7.08 -7.21
C LEU A 110 7.44 6.84 -6.26
N ALA A 111 7.65 6.05 -5.20
CA ALA A 111 6.63 5.81 -4.20
C ALA A 111 6.21 7.07 -3.45
N TYR A 112 7.13 7.98 -3.16
CA TYR A 112 6.83 9.25 -2.51
C TYR A 112 5.94 10.14 -3.37
N PHE A 113 6.29 10.35 -4.65
CA PHE A 113 5.51 11.21 -5.53
C PHE A 113 4.13 10.62 -5.87
N PHE A 114 4.10 9.33 -6.20
CA PHE A 114 2.87 8.64 -6.61
C PHE A 114 2.04 8.08 -5.45
N LEU A 115 2.49 8.30 -4.20
CA LEU A 115 1.87 7.80 -2.96
C LEU A 115 1.64 6.29 -2.99
N LEU A 116 2.63 5.54 -3.49
CA LEU A 116 2.52 4.09 -3.67
C LEU A 116 2.60 3.37 -2.33
N ARG A 117 1.73 2.37 -2.17
CA ARG A 117 1.80 1.43 -1.07
C ARG A 117 2.92 0.43 -1.32
N ARG A 118 3.59 -0.02 -0.26
CA ARG A 118 4.64 -1.06 -0.31
C ARG A 118 4.29 -2.25 -1.22
N SER A 119 3.07 -2.76 -1.15
CA SER A 119 2.60 -3.92 -1.94
C SER A 119 2.46 -3.65 -3.44
N GLU A 120 2.46 -2.39 -3.87
CA GLU A 120 2.28 -2.01 -5.28
C GLU A 120 3.61 -1.94 -6.03
N TYR A 121 4.74 -1.77 -5.35
CA TYR A 121 6.01 -1.51 -6.05
C TYR A 121 7.22 -2.23 -5.46
N LEU A 122 7.14 -2.72 -4.21
CA LEU A 122 8.28 -3.38 -3.57
C LEU A 122 8.22 -4.90 -3.82
N PHE A 123 9.28 -5.42 -4.43
CA PHE A 123 9.54 -6.84 -4.52
C PHE A 123 10.20 -7.33 -3.22
N ILE A 124 9.60 -8.30 -2.51
CA ILE A 124 10.08 -8.75 -1.19
C ILE A 124 10.37 -10.25 -1.24
N GLY A 125 11.65 -10.60 -1.17
CA GLY A 125 12.09 -12.00 -1.19
C GLY A 125 11.83 -12.65 -2.54
N ARG A 126 10.96 -13.67 -2.58
CA ARG A 126 10.55 -14.38 -3.81
C ARG A 126 9.09 -14.19 -4.19
N ARG A 127 8.33 -13.36 -3.44
CA ARG A 127 6.89 -13.18 -3.65
C ARG A 127 6.59 -11.73 -3.99
N HIS A 128 5.74 -11.54 -4.98
CA HIS A 128 5.13 -10.27 -5.31
C HIS A 128 3.65 -10.49 -5.60
N HIS A 129 2.89 -9.40 -5.56
CA HIS A 129 1.49 -9.44 -5.95
C HIS A 129 1.37 -9.34 -7.48
N ASP A 130 0.33 -9.93 -8.06
CA ASP A 130 0.10 -9.91 -9.51
C ASP A 130 -0.04 -8.48 -10.07
N TYR A 131 -0.49 -7.55 -9.20
CA TYR A 131 -0.66 -6.12 -9.47
C TYR A 131 0.58 -5.26 -9.17
N ILE A 132 1.76 -5.87 -8.98
CA ILE A 132 3.00 -5.11 -8.78
C ILE A 132 3.33 -4.24 -10.00
N LEU A 133 3.88 -3.06 -9.76
CA LEU A 133 4.38 -2.16 -10.78
C LEU A 133 5.52 -2.82 -11.55
N ARG A 134 5.29 -3.09 -12.84
CA ARG A 134 6.28 -3.69 -13.73
C ARG A 134 7.12 -2.60 -14.38
N LEU A 135 8.30 -2.98 -14.88
CA LEU A 135 9.19 -2.01 -15.52
C LEU A 135 8.54 -1.33 -16.73
N GLY A 136 7.78 -2.09 -17.53
CA GLY A 136 7.05 -1.59 -18.71
C GLY A 136 5.85 -0.70 -18.40
N ASP A 137 5.39 -0.68 -17.15
CA ASP A 137 4.32 0.22 -16.70
C ASP A 137 4.82 1.63 -16.39
N ILE A 138 6.14 1.83 -16.34
CA ILE A 138 6.76 3.15 -16.16
C ILE A 138 7.06 3.75 -17.53
N CYS A 139 6.43 4.88 -17.85
CA CYS A 139 6.64 5.58 -19.11
C CYS A 139 7.24 6.97 -18.91
N SER A 140 8.18 7.33 -19.79
CA SER A 140 8.77 8.66 -19.87
C SER A 140 8.11 9.42 -21.02
N LEU A 141 7.61 10.62 -20.76
CA LEU A 141 6.88 11.44 -21.73
C LEU A 141 7.55 12.81 -21.91
N ASP A 142 7.49 13.35 -23.13
CA ASP A 142 7.90 14.72 -23.43
C ASP A 142 6.74 15.73 -23.28
N ASN A 143 6.99 16.98 -23.69
CA ASN A 143 6.01 18.07 -23.64
C ASN A 143 4.81 17.87 -24.57
N GLN A 144 4.93 16.99 -25.57
CA GLN A 144 3.87 16.66 -26.52
C GLN A 144 3.13 15.38 -26.09
N ASN A 145 3.38 14.88 -24.87
CA ASN A 145 2.85 13.63 -24.34
C ASN A 145 3.26 12.38 -25.15
N GLN A 146 4.35 12.45 -25.91
CA GLN A 146 4.87 11.31 -26.65
C GLN A 146 5.89 10.56 -25.81
N ARG A 147 6.03 9.25 -26.05
CA ARG A 147 7.06 8.43 -25.40
C ARG A 147 8.44 8.97 -25.76
N ALA A 148 9.19 9.34 -24.74
CA ALA A 148 10.50 9.95 -24.90
C ALA A 148 11.56 9.17 -24.14
N THR A 149 12.81 9.33 -24.56
CA THR A 149 13.93 8.82 -23.78
C THR A 149 13.96 9.50 -22.40
N PRO A 150 14.43 8.80 -21.35
CA PRO A 150 14.46 9.37 -19.99
C PRO A 150 15.20 10.70 -19.89
N ARG A 151 16.13 11.00 -20.82
CA ARG A 151 16.86 12.27 -20.87
C ARG A 151 15.98 13.44 -21.31
N LYS A 152 15.12 13.24 -22.31
CA LYS A 152 14.23 14.27 -22.88
C LYS A 152 12.88 14.38 -22.17
N ALA A 153 12.59 13.43 -21.28
CA ALA A 153 11.34 13.38 -20.55
C ALA A 153 11.11 14.63 -19.68
N THR A 154 9.90 15.18 -19.77
CA THR A 154 9.38 16.27 -18.93
C THR A 154 8.27 15.80 -18.01
N ARG A 155 7.72 14.60 -18.26
CA ARG A 155 6.73 13.93 -17.41
C ARG A 155 7.04 12.45 -17.31
N VAL A 156 6.66 11.84 -16.19
CA VAL A 156 6.68 10.39 -16.00
C VAL A 156 5.25 9.92 -15.74
N GLY A 157 4.87 8.82 -16.36
CA GLY A 157 3.63 8.11 -16.07
C GLY A 157 3.90 6.74 -15.47
N ILE A 158 2.97 6.28 -14.62
CA ILE A 158 2.90 4.90 -14.19
C ILE A 158 1.51 4.34 -14.50
N ARG A 159 1.47 3.06 -14.84
CA ARG A 159 0.23 2.30 -14.94
C ARG A 159 0.14 1.32 -13.77
N LEU A 160 -0.96 1.37 -13.04
CA LEU A 160 -1.28 0.43 -11.97
C LEU A 160 -2.37 -0.51 -12.48
N CYS A 161 -2.02 -1.76 -12.76
CA CYS A 161 -2.96 -2.77 -13.28
C CYS A 161 -3.84 -3.42 -12.20
N GLY A 162 -3.77 -2.95 -10.95
CA GLY A 162 -4.60 -3.46 -9.86
C GLY A 162 -4.20 -2.91 -8.49
N ALA A 163 -5.06 -3.11 -7.50
CA ALA A 163 -4.76 -2.85 -6.10
C ALA A 163 -5.61 -3.78 -5.23
N LYS A 164 -5.20 -4.02 -3.98
CA LYS A 164 -5.93 -4.89 -3.04
C LYS A 164 -7.41 -4.49 -2.85
N ASN A 165 -7.73 -3.21 -3.01
CA ASN A 165 -9.08 -2.67 -2.85
C ASN A 165 -9.76 -2.36 -4.20
N ASN A 166 -9.13 -2.70 -5.32
CA ASN A 166 -9.67 -2.47 -6.64
C ASN A 166 -10.60 -3.64 -7.02
N GLN A 167 -11.81 -3.62 -6.48
CA GLN A 167 -12.81 -4.68 -6.65
C GLN A 167 -13.17 -4.95 -8.13
N PHE A 168 -12.93 -3.98 -9.01
CA PHE A 168 -13.26 -4.06 -10.44
C PHE A 168 -12.04 -4.25 -11.34
N GLY A 169 -10.83 -4.37 -10.78
CA GLY A 169 -9.60 -4.53 -11.55
C GLY A 169 -9.29 -3.40 -12.53
N ARG A 170 -9.84 -2.19 -12.32
CA ARG A 170 -9.63 -1.06 -13.25
C ARG A 170 -8.20 -0.58 -13.21
N GLU A 171 -7.58 -0.43 -14.37
CA GLU A 171 -6.27 0.17 -14.47
C GLU A 171 -6.31 1.65 -14.08
N GLU A 172 -5.27 2.12 -13.41
CA GLU A 172 -5.10 3.53 -13.07
C GLU A 172 -3.80 4.07 -13.70
N LEU A 173 -3.92 5.16 -14.45
CA LEU A 173 -2.79 5.89 -15.00
C LEU A 173 -2.56 7.15 -14.18
N ARG A 174 -1.35 7.28 -13.63
CA ARG A 174 -0.94 8.48 -12.89
C ARG A 174 0.23 9.13 -13.59
N TYR A 175 0.30 10.45 -13.54
CA TYR A 175 1.39 11.23 -14.15
C TYR A 175 1.95 12.28 -13.21
N HIS A 176 3.26 12.50 -13.25
CA HIS A 176 3.93 13.60 -12.58
C HIS A 176 4.92 14.32 -13.50
N GLN A 177 4.86 15.65 -13.47
CA GLN A 177 5.79 16.51 -14.18
C GLN A 177 7.16 16.56 -13.49
N LYS A 178 8.19 16.92 -14.26
CA LYS A 178 9.52 17.21 -13.75
C LYS A 178 9.46 18.37 -12.75
N SER A 179 9.92 18.14 -11.52
CA SER A 179 9.84 19.11 -10.43
C SER A 179 10.80 20.31 -10.52
N GLY A 180 11.78 20.29 -11.43
CA GLY A 180 12.89 21.25 -11.46
C GLY A 180 13.98 21.00 -10.41
N ASP A 181 13.70 20.22 -9.37
CA ASP A 181 14.65 19.90 -8.30
C ASP A 181 15.71 18.86 -8.76
N SER A 182 16.96 19.06 -8.33
CA SER A 182 18.09 18.20 -8.68
C SER A 182 18.19 16.93 -7.84
N VAL A 183 17.41 16.78 -6.78
CA VAL A 183 17.42 15.61 -5.90
C VAL A 183 16.06 14.94 -5.91
N LEU A 184 15.00 15.72 -5.66
CA LEU A 184 13.63 15.25 -5.50
C LEU A 184 12.83 15.45 -6.78
N CYS A 185 12.98 14.54 -7.73
CA CYS A 185 12.31 14.65 -9.03
C CYS A 185 11.73 13.32 -9.50
N PRO A 186 10.42 13.23 -9.82
CA PRO A 186 9.79 11.98 -10.23
C PRO A 186 10.31 11.48 -11.58
N VAL A 187 10.63 12.38 -12.52
CA VAL A 187 11.27 12.01 -13.79
C VAL A 187 12.68 11.45 -13.57
N ARG A 188 13.43 12.01 -12.61
CA ARG A 188 14.74 11.45 -12.24
C ARG A 188 14.59 10.11 -11.51
N ALA A 189 13.54 9.94 -10.72
CA ALA A 189 13.24 8.68 -10.04
C ALA A 189 13.10 7.53 -11.05
N ALA A 190 12.25 7.70 -12.06
CA ALA A 190 12.11 6.72 -13.14
C ALA A 190 13.42 6.50 -13.90
N ARG A 191 14.19 7.56 -14.16
CA ARG A 191 15.52 7.43 -14.79
C ARG A 191 16.49 6.57 -13.97
N TRP A 192 16.49 6.70 -12.64
CA TRP A 192 17.32 5.86 -11.78
C TRP A 192 16.90 4.40 -11.82
N ILE A 193 15.59 4.13 -11.81
CA ILE A 193 15.04 2.77 -11.95
C ILE A 193 15.47 2.16 -13.28
N LEU A 194 15.27 2.87 -14.40
CA LEU A 194 15.62 2.36 -15.73
C LEU A 194 17.13 2.10 -15.89
N LYS A 195 17.98 2.95 -15.32
CA LYS A 195 19.44 2.73 -15.31
C LYS A 195 19.82 1.48 -14.54
N ALA A 196 19.28 1.31 -13.34
CA ALA A 196 19.58 0.15 -12.51
C ALA A 196 19.00 -1.14 -13.11
N ALA A 197 17.79 -1.09 -13.65
CA ALA A 197 17.13 -2.19 -14.35
C ALA A 197 17.98 -2.71 -15.52
N ALA A 198 18.61 -1.81 -16.28
CA ALA A 198 19.52 -2.20 -17.36
C ALA A 198 20.76 -2.96 -16.84
N VAL A 199 21.27 -2.61 -15.67
CA VAL A 199 22.40 -3.33 -15.03
C VAL A 199 21.96 -4.70 -14.51
N PHE A 200 20.74 -4.81 -13.98
CA PHE A 200 20.20 -6.08 -13.46
C PHE A 200 19.54 -6.98 -14.52
N GLY A 201 19.46 -6.54 -15.78
CA GLY A 201 18.80 -7.29 -16.85
C GLY A 201 17.28 -7.44 -16.65
N THR A 202 16.63 -6.50 -15.96
CA THR A 202 15.20 -6.58 -15.65
C THR A 202 14.36 -6.40 -16.92
N HIS A 203 13.47 -7.35 -17.21
CA HIS A 203 12.55 -7.30 -18.35
C HIS A 203 11.32 -6.42 -18.08
N LEU A 204 10.60 -6.04 -19.15
CA LEU A 204 9.46 -5.11 -19.07
C LEU A 204 8.27 -5.66 -18.28
N ASP A 205 8.07 -6.96 -18.28
CA ASP A 205 7.01 -7.67 -17.56
C ASP A 205 7.38 -7.99 -16.10
N GLN A 206 8.65 -7.82 -15.74
CA GLN A 206 9.16 -8.07 -14.40
C GLN A 206 8.93 -6.88 -13.46
N PRO A 207 8.90 -7.12 -12.13
CA PRO A 207 8.82 -6.06 -11.13
C PRO A 207 9.88 -4.98 -11.35
N ALA A 208 9.45 -3.71 -11.36
CA ALA A 208 10.34 -2.58 -11.67
C ALA A 208 11.53 -2.45 -10.69
N LEU A 209 11.35 -2.89 -9.43
CA LEU A 209 12.38 -2.89 -8.39
C LEU A 209 12.99 -4.28 -8.13
N SER A 210 13.06 -5.14 -9.16
CA SER A 210 13.80 -6.39 -9.09
C SER A 210 15.31 -6.13 -9.19
N THR A 211 16.10 -6.84 -8.39
CA THR A 211 17.58 -6.83 -8.46
C THR A 211 18.14 -8.02 -9.23
N GLY A 212 17.29 -8.77 -9.95
CA GLY A 212 17.65 -10.07 -10.50
C GLY A 212 17.69 -11.16 -9.42
N GLN A 213 17.48 -12.42 -9.84
CA GLN A 213 17.87 -13.61 -9.09
C GLN A 213 19.26 -14.03 -9.53
#